data_AF-A0A3L7NVT8-F1
#
_entry.id   AF-A0A3L7NVT8-F1
#
_cell.length_a   1.000
_cell.length_b   1.000
_cell.length_c   1.000
_cell.angle_alpha   90.00
_cell.angle_beta   90.00
_cell.angle_gamma   90.00
#
_symmetry.space_group_name_H-M   'P 1'
#
loop_
_entity.id
_entity.type
_entity.pdbx_description
1 polymer ?
#
loop_
_entity_poly.entity_id
_entity_poly.type
_entity_poly.pdbx_seq_one_letter_code
_entity_poly.pdbx_strand_id
1 'polypeptide(L)'
;MIPKHELVELATQANLQTHVVEKDYVLGWLLAGIHQHTAFHKTWVFKGGTCLKKCYFETYRFSEDLDFTLLDSSHINKEFLLASFAEIAEWIYEQSGIEIPADRMLFDVYANHRGSNCCQGRVFYKGPATYSGKHSMPRIKLDLSADEIVVEDPVTTPVKHNYTDSPEGGISIRSYSYAEVFAEKTRALKERTRPRDLYDVINFYRRPESRELAGNVKFILTKKCEFKRITFPSLADLDLHKEACASGWEEQLEHQLLVLPPFDSYWIELPAFFSWLESLETALVSQLPAIPGQSEGETTTVLNDSGMPIFRTLDRMRFAAANRLCVEIDYRKENGQRSTYGIQPYSLRTTKEGFMILYGVVLPGGEIQSFRTDRIIGATVSRQSFVPRYSIEFIPEGPIRLSARQMTPTSNNPPTENR
;
A
#
# COMPACT_ATOMS: atom_id res chain seq x y z
N MET A 1 2.83 -19.98 -16.41
CA MET A 1 1.54 -19.55 -15.85
C MET A 1 1.24 -20.33 -14.59
N ILE A 2 0.88 -19.65 -13.50
CA ILE A 2 0.40 -20.35 -12.30
C ILE A 2 -0.89 -21.12 -12.59
N PRO A 3 -1.15 -22.24 -11.89
CA PRO A 3 -2.38 -23.00 -12.08
C PRO A 3 -3.59 -22.27 -11.48
N LYS A 4 -4.77 -22.45 -12.09
CA LYS A 4 -6.04 -21.85 -11.60
C LYS A 4 -6.34 -22.18 -10.13
N HIS A 5 -5.97 -23.36 -9.65
CA HIS A 5 -6.23 -23.76 -8.26
C HIS A 5 -5.50 -22.87 -7.26
N GLU A 6 -4.28 -22.42 -7.56
CA GLU A 6 -3.53 -21.49 -6.71
C GLU A 6 -4.29 -20.17 -6.55
N LEU A 7 -4.82 -19.62 -7.65
CA LEU A 7 -5.66 -18.41 -7.61
C LEU A 7 -6.95 -18.61 -6.80
N VAL A 8 -7.61 -19.76 -6.97
CA VAL A 8 -8.85 -20.08 -6.22
C VAL A 8 -8.55 -20.24 -4.74
N GLU A 9 -7.45 -20.89 -4.40
CA GLU A 9 -6.98 -21.02 -3.03
C GLU A 9 -6.71 -19.64 -2.46
N LEU A 10 -5.81 -18.84 -3.05
CA LEU A 10 -5.47 -17.47 -2.64
C LEU A 10 -6.71 -16.58 -2.48
N ALA A 11 -7.66 -16.64 -3.41
CA ALA A 11 -8.93 -15.92 -3.33
C ALA A 11 -9.77 -16.36 -2.14
N THR A 12 -9.90 -17.67 -1.92
CA THR A 12 -10.57 -18.22 -0.73
C THR A 12 -9.84 -17.82 0.56
N GLN A 13 -8.51 -17.80 0.54
CA GLN A 13 -7.67 -17.39 1.67
C GLN A 13 -7.93 -15.94 2.07
N ALA A 14 -8.00 -15.06 1.07
CA ALA A 14 -8.17 -13.62 1.25
C ALA A 14 -9.64 -13.19 1.41
N ASN A 15 -10.60 -14.12 1.30
CA ASN A 15 -12.04 -13.83 1.21
C ASN A 15 -12.37 -12.87 0.06
N LEU A 16 -11.78 -13.11 -1.10
CA LEU A 16 -11.94 -12.33 -2.32
C LEU A 16 -12.50 -13.20 -3.45
N GLN A 17 -13.00 -12.53 -4.47
CA GLN A 17 -13.36 -13.19 -5.72
C GLN A 17 -12.10 -13.56 -6.51
N THR A 18 -12.07 -14.73 -7.16
CA THR A 18 -10.91 -15.22 -7.91
C THR A 18 -10.42 -14.23 -8.97
N HIS A 19 -11.32 -13.50 -9.62
CA HIS A 19 -10.95 -12.51 -10.64
C HIS A 19 -10.19 -11.31 -10.06
N VAL A 20 -10.40 -10.96 -8.78
CA VAL A 20 -9.67 -9.87 -8.10
C VAL A 20 -8.22 -10.29 -7.87
N VAL A 21 -8.00 -11.53 -7.44
CA VAL A 21 -6.65 -12.08 -7.25
C VAL A 21 -5.96 -12.30 -8.60
N GLU A 22 -6.67 -12.80 -9.61
CA GLU A 22 -6.14 -12.89 -10.98
C GLU A 22 -5.69 -11.52 -11.49
N LYS A 23 -6.50 -10.46 -11.28
CA LYS A 23 -6.11 -9.12 -11.73
C LYS A 23 -4.88 -8.60 -10.99
N ASP A 24 -4.76 -8.86 -9.68
CA ASP A 24 -3.56 -8.53 -8.91
C ASP A 24 -2.31 -9.27 -9.42
N TYR A 25 -2.45 -10.54 -9.79
CA TYR A 25 -1.41 -11.36 -10.42
C TYR A 25 -0.95 -10.76 -11.76
N VAL A 26 -1.90 -10.44 -12.66
CA VAL A 26 -1.58 -9.84 -13.97
C VAL A 26 -0.96 -8.45 -13.82
N LEU A 27 -1.38 -7.65 -12.83
CA LEU A 27 -0.75 -6.35 -12.54
C LEU A 27 0.74 -6.50 -12.20
N GLY A 28 1.14 -7.54 -11.45
CA GLY A 28 2.55 -7.80 -11.15
C GLY A 28 3.37 -8.04 -12.41
N TRP A 29 2.89 -8.91 -13.28
CA TRP A 29 3.54 -9.20 -14.57
C TRP A 29 3.57 -8.01 -15.52
N LEU A 30 2.51 -7.20 -15.57
CA LEU A 30 2.50 -5.99 -16.38
C LEU A 30 3.52 -4.96 -15.88
N LEU A 31 3.66 -4.80 -14.55
CA LEU A 31 4.71 -3.97 -13.95
C LEU A 31 6.11 -4.50 -14.28
N ALA A 32 6.32 -5.82 -14.25
CA ALA A 32 7.60 -6.43 -14.65
C ALA A 32 7.93 -6.12 -16.11
N GLY A 33 6.97 -6.29 -17.02
CA GLY A 33 7.16 -5.99 -18.44
C GLY A 33 7.46 -4.52 -18.71
N ILE A 34 6.75 -3.59 -18.04
CA ILE A 34 7.04 -2.14 -18.13
C ILE A 34 8.44 -1.83 -17.60
N HIS A 35 8.86 -2.45 -16.49
CA HIS A 35 10.20 -2.24 -15.94
C HIS A 35 11.31 -2.79 -16.83
N GLN A 36 11.08 -3.92 -17.51
CA GLN A 36 12.05 -4.54 -18.40
C GLN A 36 12.17 -3.80 -19.74
N HIS A 37 11.13 -3.07 -20.16
CA HIS A 37 11.09 -2.39 -21.44
C HIS A 37 12.08 -1.21 -21.50
N THR A 38 12.97 -1.23 -22.50
CA THR A 38 14.11 -0.31 -22.61
C THR A 38 13.69 1.16 -22.73
N ALA A 39 12.57 1.46 -23.38
CA ALA A 39 12.08 2.84 -23.48
C ALA A 39 11.48 3.36 -22.15
N PHE A 40 10.94 2.47 -21.30
CA PHE A 40 10.10 2.87 -20.16
C PHE A 40 10.86 2.87 -18.83
N HIS A 41 11.79 1.94 -18.64
CA HIS A 41 12.44 1.69 -17.33
C HIS A 41 13.06 2.92 -16.65
N LYS A 42 13.48 3.93 -17.42
CA LYS A 42 14.07 5.19 -16.90
C LYS A 42 13.10 6.36 -16.84
N THR A 43 12.06 6.36 -17.67
CA THR A 43 11.23 7.55 -17.94
C THR A 43 9.82 7.44 -17.41
N TRP A 44 9.35 6.23 -17.08
CA TRP A 44 8.04 5.99 -16.50
C TRP A 44 8.17 5.84 -14.99
N VAL A 45 7.39 6.63 -14.25
CA VAL A 45 7.44 6.65 -12.79
C VAL A 45 6.08 6.27 -12.22
N PHE A 46 6.03 5.09 -11.61
CA PHE A 46 4.82 4.49 -11.06
C PHE A 46 4.30 5.21 -9.81
N LYS A 47 2.99 5.43 -9.74
CA LYS A 47 2.34 6.19 -8.66
C LYS A 47 0.93 5.71 -8.37
N GLY A 48 0.18 6.50 -7.60
CA GLY A 48 -1.24 6.25 -7.35
C GLY A 48 -1.52 5.11 -6.36
N GLY A 49 -2.77 4.64 -6.34
CA GLY A 49 -3.24 3.67 -5.34
C GLY A 49 -2.64 2.28 -5.48
N THR A 50 -2.36 1.86 -6.72
CA THR A 50 -1.77 0.54 -6.98
C THR A 50 -0.30 0.51 -6.60
N CYS A 51 0.43 1.63 -6.74
CA CYS A 51 1.79 1.79 -6.21
C CYS A 51 1.82 1.62 -4.69
N LEU A 52 0.85 2.18 -3.95
CA LEU A 52 0.75 1.95 -2.50
C LEU A 52 0.66 0.48 -2.17
N LYS A 53 -0.30 -0.23 -2.78
CA LYS A 53 -0.52 -1.65 -2.49
C LYS A 53 0.64 -2.53 -2.92
N LYS A 54 1.21 -2.30 -4.10
CA LYS A 54 2.26 -3.15 -4.66
C LYS A 54 3.64 -2.87 -4.07
N CYS A 55 3.95 -1.63 -3.70
CA CYS A 55 5.30 -1.25 -3.27
C CYS A 55 5.41 -0.98 -1.76
N TYR A 56 4.37 -0.48 -1.10
CA TYR A 56 4.51 0.05 0.27
C TYR A 56 3.67 -0.65 1.33
N PHE A 57 2.41 -0.98 1.05
CA PHE A 57 1.46 -1.47 2.04
C PHE A 57 1.05 -2.91 1.75
N GLU A 58 1.03 -3.78 2.77
CA GLU A 58 0.70 -5.21 2.60
C GLU A 58 -0.80 -5.45 2.67
N THR A 59 -1.41 -5.12 3.81
CA THR A 59 -2.85 -5.23 4.04
C THR A 59 -3.52 -3.90 3.72
N TYR A 60 -3.77 -3.64 2.45
CA TYR A 60 -4.31 -2.37 1.97
C TYR A 60 -5.51 -2.53 1.04
N ARG A 61 -6.21 -1.43 0.75
CA ARG A 61 -7.36 -1.47 -0.15
C ARG A 61 -6.96 -1.88 -1.57
N PHE A 62 -7.84 -2.61 -2.25
CA PHE A 62 -7.63 -3.00 -3.64
C PHE A 62 -7.68 -1.79 -4.57
N SER A 63 -6.71 -1.73 -5.48
CA SER A 63 -6.62 -0.77 -6.57
C SER A 63 -6.17 -1.53 -7.80
N GLU A 64 -6.75 -1.20 -8.95
CA GLU A 64 -6.66 -2.03 -10.15
C GLU A 64 -6.18 -1.27 -11.40
N ASP A 65 -6.00 0.05 -11.26
CA ASP A 65 -5.55 0.94 -12.34
C ASP A 65 -4.05 1.23 -12.15
N LEU A 66 -3.30 1.37 -13.24
CA LEU A 66 -1.88 1.72 -13.20
C LEU A 66 -1.68 3.19 -13.55
N ASP A 67 -1.24 3.98 -12.58
CA ASP A 67 -0.95 5.40 -12.76
C ASP A 67 0.55 5.63 -12.97
N PHE A 68 0.92 6.37 -14.02
CA PHE A 68 2.31 6.75 -14.26
C PHE A 68 2.46 8.26 -14.52
N THR A 69 3.51 8.83 -13.95
CA THR A 69 4.06 10.10 -14.43
C THR A 69 5.18 9.81 -15.43
N LEU A 70 5.11 10.40 -16.62
CA LEU A 70 6.08 10.22 -17.69
C LEU A 70 7.05 11.40 -17.70
N LEU A 71 8.34 11.13 -17.54
CA LEU A 71 9.41 12.13 -17.62
C LEU A 71 9.70 12.55 -19.06
N ASP A 72 9.35 11.71 -20.04
CA ASP A 72 9.40 12.02 -21.46
C ASP A 72 7.97 12.11 -22.02
N SER A 73 7.53 13.34 -22.27
CA SER A 73 6.18 13.59 -22.81
C SER A 73 5.97 13.07 -24.24
N SER A 74 7.05 12.80 -24.99
CA SER A 74 6.94 12.25 -26.35
C SER A 74 6.37 10.83 -26.37
N HIS A 75 6.47 10.11 -25.25
CA HIS A 75 5.88 8.79 -25.06
C HIS A 75 4.35 8.82 -24.99
N ILE A 76 3.71 9.98 -24.84
CA ILE A 76 2.26 10.14 -24.96
C ILE A 76 1.90 10.20 -26.45
N ASN A 77 2.13 9.08 -27.14
CA ASN A 77 1.89 8.88 -28.55
C ASN A 77 1.25 7.50 -28.75
N LYS A 78 0.11 7.45 -29.43
CA LYS A 78 -0.71 6.24 -29.56
C LYS A 78 0.02 5.12 -30.29
N GLU A 79 0.66 5.42 -31.41
CA GLU A 79 1.34 4.44 -32.25
C GLU A 79 2.54 3.83 -31.51
N PHE A 80 3.32 4.67 -30.83
CA PHE A 80 4.44 4.26 -30.00
C PHE A 80 4.00 3.38 -28.81
N LEU A 81 2.91 3.76 -28.13
CA LEU A 81 2.37 2.98 -27.01
C LEU A 81 1.85 1.62 -27.48
N LEU A 82 1.15 1.55 -28.62
CA LEU A 82 0.68 0.28 -29.19
C LEU A 82 1.84 -0.65 -29.55
N ALA A 83 2.88 -0.13 -30.21
CA ALA A 83 4.07 -0.91 -30.56
C ALA A 83 4.79 -1.43 -29.31
N SER A 84 5.08 -0.54 -28.35
CA SER A 84 5.80 -0.90 -27.13
C SER A 84 5.02 -1.90 -26.26
N PHE A 85 3.70 -1.73 -26.13
CA PHE A 85 2.89 -2.69 -25.35
C PHE A 85 2.70 -4.03 -26.06
N ALA A 86 2.83 -4.09 -27.39
CA ALA A 86 2.88 -5.37 -28.10
C ALA A 86 4.15 -6.15 -27.75
N GLU A 87 5.31 -5.48 -27.69
CA GLU A 87 6.57 -6.10 -27.24
C GLU A 87 6.49 -6.58 -25.78
N ILE A 88 5.91 -5.75 -24.90
CA ILE A 88 5.66 -6.13 -23.50
C ILE A 88 4.71 -7.33 -23.40
N ALA A 89 3.67 -7.37 -24.21
CA ALA A 89 2.71 -8.48 -24.23
C ALA A 89 3.36 -9.81 -24.64
N GLU A 90 4.21 -9.79 -25.67
CA GLU A 90 4.98 -10.96 -26.11
C GLU A 90 5.90 -11.45 -25.00
N TRP A 91 6.67 -10.54 -24.38
CA TRP A 91 7.55 -10.89 -23.26
C TRP A 91 6.78 -11.47 -22.07
N ILE A 92 5.64 -10.88 -21.69
CA ILE A 92 4.79 -11.39 -20.60
C ILE A 92 4.29 -12.81 -20.94
N TYR A 93 3.89 -13.05 -22.19
CA TYR A 93 3.46 -14.37 -22.62
C TYR A 93 4.59 -15.40 -22.51
N GLU A 94 5.81 -15.07 -22.91
CA GLU A 94 6.97 -15.96 -22.79
C GLU A 94 7.30 -16.29 -21.33
N GLN A 95 7.27 -15.29 -20.44
CA GLN A 95 7.65 -15.48 -19.03
C GLN A 95 6.55 -16.17 -18.21
N SER A 96 5.28 -15.88 -18.51
CA SER A 96 4.17 -16.23 -17.63
C SER A 96 3.04 -16.98 -18.32
N GLY A 97 2.96 -17.00 -19.65
CA GLY A 97 1.84 -17.59 -20.40
C GLY A 97 0.54 -16.77 -20.35
N ILE A 98 0.54 -15.58 -19.74
CA ILE A 98 -0.59 -14.66 -19.78
C ILE A 98 -0.71 -14.11 -21.22
N GLU A 99 -1.88 -14.23 -21.82
CA GLU A 99 -2.14 -13.68 -23.16
C GLU A 99 -2.64 -12.23 -23.04
N ILE A 100 -1.99 -11.30 -23.74
CA ILE A 100 -2.42 -9.91 -23.87
C ILE A 100 -2.56 -9.58 -25.37
N PRO A 101 -3.77 -9.65 -25.95
CA PRO A 101 -3.94 -9.46 -27.39
C PRO A 101 -3.68 -8.00 -27.82
N ALA A 102 -2.64 -7.79 -28.63
CA ALA A 102 -2.24 -6.46 -29.10
C ALA A 102 -3.34 -5.74 -29.90
N ASP A 103 -4.14 -6.50 -30.67
CA ASP A 103 -5.27 -5.99 -31.47
C ASP A 103 -6.43 -5.45 -30.61
N ARG A 104 -6.45 -5.76 -29.31
CA ARG A 104 -7.47 -5.29 -28.35
C ARG A 104 -7.01 -4.13 -27.48
N MET A 105 -5.72 -3.77 -27.51
CA MET A 105 -5.21 -2.67 -26.72
C MET A 105 -5.80 -1.34 -27.21
N LEU A 106 -6.18 -0.48 -26.26
CA LEU A 106 -6.69 0.85 -26.58
C LEU A 106 -5.83 1.89 -25.88
N PHE A 107 -5.39 2.91 -26.60
CA PHE A 107 -4.71 4.08 -26.06
C PHE A 107 -5.40 5.33 -26.58
N ASP A 108 -6.11 6.00 -25.69
CA ASP A 108 -6.87 7.22 -25.95
C ASP A 108 -6.01 8.41 -25.49
N VAL A 109 -5.38 9.12 -26.42
CA VAL A 109 -4.59 10.34 -26.13
C VAL A 109 -5.51 11.55 -26.17
N TYR A 110 -5.44 12.39 -25.16
CA TYR A 110 -6.26 13.60 -25.04
C TYR A 110 -5.50 14.72 -24.32
N ALA A 111 -5.90 15.97 -24.55
CA ALA A 111 -5.39 17.11 -23.79
C ALA A 111 -6.20 17.29 -22.51
N ASN A 112 -5.51 17.48 -21.39
CA ASN A 112 -6.17 17.79 -20.12
C ASN A 112 -6.60 19.27 -20.06
N HIS A 113 -7.19 19.69 -18.93
CA HIS A 113 -7.68 21.05 -18.74
C HIS A 113 -6.58 22.14 -18.78
N ARG A 114 -5.30 21.77 -18.68
CA ARG A 114 -4.13 22.67 -18.84
C ARG A 114 -3.52 22.63 -20.26
N GLY A 115 -4.10 21.84 -21.16
CA GLY A 115 -3.58 21.66 -22.52
C GLY A 115 -2.44 20.65 -22.63
N SER A 116 -2.05 19.98 -21.54
CA SER A 116 -1.00 18.96 -21.57
C SER A 116 -1.58 17.62 -22.03
N ASN A 117 -0.81 16.88 -22.84
CA ASN A 117 -1.21 15.56 -23.30
C ASN A 117 -1.24 14.56 -22.14
N CYS A 118 -2.29 13.75 -22.11
CA CYS A 118 -2.48 12.60 -21.24
C CYS A 118 -2.90 11.41 -22.11
N CYS A 119 -2.79 10.21 -21.57
CA CYS A 119 -3.31 9.02 -22.24
C CYS A 119 -4.01 8.11 -21.24
N GLN A 120 -5.18 7.61 -21.64
CA GLN A 120 -5.82 6.48 -20.97
C GLN A 120 -5.62 5.22 -21.82
N GLY A 121 -4.88 4.26 -21.27
CA GLY A 121 -4.67 2.93 -21.82
C GLY A 121 -5.67 1.90 -21.28
N ARG A 122 -6.02 0.91 -22.09
CA ARG A 122 -6.77 -0.29 -21.68
C ARG A 122 -6.08 -1.51 -22.27
N VAL A 123 -5.55 -2.36 -21.41
CA VAL A 123 -4.87 -3.60 -21.77
C VAL A 123 -5.77 -4.76 -21.35
N PHE A 124 -6.24 -5.54 -22.32
CA PHE A 124 -7.08 -6.70 -22.09
C PHE A 124 -6.22 -7.95 -21.97
N TYR A 125 -6.60 -8.88 -21.09
CA TYR A 125 -5.80 -10.07 -20.85
C TYR A 125 -6.66 -11.32 -20.74
N LYS A 126 -6.00 -12.47 -20.87
CA LYS A 126 -6.51 -13.79 -20.54
C LYS A 126 -5.51 -14.48 -19.62
N GLY A 127 -5.92 -14.65 -18.37
CA GLY A 127 -5.15 -15.29 -17.31
C GLY A 127 -5.61 -16.72 -17.01
N PRO A 128 -5.08 -17.34 -15.94
CA PRO A 128 -5.33 -18.74 -15.59
C PRO A 128 -6.80 -19.07 -15.25
N ALA A 129 -7.55 -18.10 -14.74
CA ALA A 129 -8.95 -18.21 -14.33
C ALA A 129 -9.93 -17.56 -15.33
N THR A 130 -9.45 -16.89 -16.37
CA THR A 130 -10.28 -16.27 -17.40
C THR A 130 -11.00 -17.35 -18.24
N TYR A 131 -12.34 -17.37 -18.20
CA TYR A 131 -13.14 -18.34 -18.95
C TYR A 131 -13.07 -18.12 -20.47
N SER A 132 -12.97 -19.22 -21.22
CA SER A 132 -12.84 -19.27 -22.69
C SER A 132 -14.12 -18.94 -23.47
N GLY A 133 -15.20 -18.54 -22.79
CA GLY A 133 -16.49 -18.19 -23.41
C GLY A 133 -16.53 -16.76 -23.94
N LYS A 134 -17.54 -16.43 -24.76
CA LYS A 134 -17.83 -15.12 -25.41
C LYS A 134 -17.91 -13.88 -24.48
N HIS A 135 -17.56 -14.00 -23.19
CA HIS A 135 -17.53 -12.89 -22.25
C HIS A 135 -16.22 -12.09 -22.39
N SER A 136 -16.37 -10.76 -22.39
CA SER A 136 -15.30 -9.76 -22.40
C SER A 136 -14.10 -10.15 -21.55
N MET A 137 -12.91 -10.22 -22.16
CA MET A 137 -11.65 -10.30 -21.42
C MET A 137 -11.62 -9.20 -20.34
N PRO A 138 -11.14 -9.49 -19.12
CA PRO A 138 -10.86 -8.43 -18.15
C PRO A 138 -9.82 -7.45 -18.72
N ARG A 139 -9.79 -6.24 -18.15
CA ARG A 139 -8.85 -5.20 -18.55
C ARG A 139 -8.17 -4.55 -17.35
N ILE A 140 -6.92 -4.14 -17.57
CA ILE A 140 -6.18 -3.21 -16.71
C ILE A 140 -6.22 -1.85 -17.40
N LYS A 141 -6.56 -0.80 -16.64
CA LYS A 141 -6.46 0.57 -17.13
C LYS A 141 -5.08 1.13 -16.82
N LEU A 142 -4.58 1.96 -17.71
CA LEU A 142 -3.39 2.76 -17.49
C LEU A 142 -3.77 4.23 -17.61
N ASP A 143 -3.36 5.05 -16.66
CA ASP A 143 -3.51 6.50 -16.73
C ASP A 143 -2.11 7.12 -16.76
N LEU A 144 -1.77 7.72 -17.91
CA LEU A 144 -0.45 8.28 -18.21
C LEU A 144 -0.54 9.80 -18.28
N SER A 145 0.36 10.48 -17.57
CA SER A 145 0.45 11.95 -17.59
C SER A 145 1.91 12.40 -17.58
N ALA A 146 2.23 13.41 -18.39
CA ALA A 146 3.51 14.13 -18.31
C ALA A 146 3.34 15.50 -17.64
N ASP A 147 2.16 15.77 -17.07
CA ASP A 147 1.78 17.06 -16.50
C ASP A 147 1.77 17.01 -14.97
N GLU A 148 2.90 16.60 -14.41
CA GLU A 148 3.14 16.51 -12.98
C GLU A 148 4.63 16.71 -12.69
N ILE A 149 4.95 17.46 -11.64
CA ILE A 149 6.33 17.57 -11.17
C ILE A 149 6.66 16.33 -10.32
N VAL A 150 7.83 15.74 -10.59
CA VAL A 150 8.45 14.75 -9.71
C VAL A 150 9.52 15.48 -8.90
N VAL A 151 9.35 15.54 -7.58
CA VAL A 151 10.17 16.40 -6.71
C VAL A 151 11.41 15.67 -6.22
N GLU A 152 11.24 14.43 -5.76
CA GLU A 152 12.34 13.55 -5.42
C GLU A 152 12.75 12.67 -6.62
N ASP A 153 14.01 12.23 -6.61
CA ASP A 153 14.45 11.25 -7.60
C ASP A 153 13.61 9.95 -7.48
N PRO A 154 13.05 9.44 -8.59
CA PRO A 154 12.31 8.20 -8.56
C PRO A 154 13.17 7.05 -8.04
N VAL A 155 12.57 6.23 -7.18
CA VAL A 155 13.22 5.09 -6.53
C VAL A 155 12.83 3.79 -7.23
N THR A 156 13.74 2.82 -7.25
CA THR A 156 13.40 1.45 -7.66
C THR A 156 12.82 0.72 -6.45
N THR A 157 11.56 0.31 -6.52
CA THR A 157 10.87 -0.39 -5.43
C THR A 157 10.55 -1.83 -5.82
N PRO A 158 10.73 -2.79 -4.90
CA PRO A 158 10.21 -4.14 -5.07
C PRO A 158 8.68 -4.11 -5.20
N VAL A 159 8.16 -4.86 -6.17
CA VAL A 159 6.73 -5.08 -6.40
C VAL A 159 6.33 -6.38 -5.74
N LYS A 160 5.32 -6.32 -4.86
CA LYS A 160 4.75 -7.52 -4.23
C LYS A 160 4.07 -8.40 -5.28
N HIS A 161 4.64 -9.59 -5.45
CA HIS A 161 4.19 -10.63 -6.37
C HIS A 161 4.33 -11.99 -5.68
N ASN A 162 3.42 -12.25 -4.74
CA ASN A 162 3.45 -13.42 -3.87
C ASN A 162 2.79 -14.63 -4.56
N TYR A 163 3.27 -14.97 -5.75
CA TYR A 163 2.78 -16.09 -6.57
C TYR A 163 3.93 -17.04 -6.88
N THR A 164 3.63 -18.32 -7.08
CA THR A 164 4.66 -19.35 -7.22
C THR A 164 5.57 -19.20 -8.44
N ASP A 165 5.14 -18.41 -9.44
CA ASP A 165 5.90 -18.11 -10.65
C ASP A 165 6.73 -16.82 -10.57
N SER A 166 6.91 -16.26 -9.37
CA SER A 166 7.71 -15.05 -9.20
C SER A 166 9.10 -15.20 -9.81
N PRO A 167 9.56 -14.26 -10.67
CA PRO A 167 10.88 -14.33 -11.29
C PRO A 167 12.02 -14.42 -10.27
N GLU A 168 13.14 -15.03 -10.68
CA GLU A 168 14.37 -14.98 -9.91
C GLU A 168 14.84 -13.52 -9.74
N GLY A 169 15.05 -13.08 -8.49
CA GLY A 169 15.32 -11.68 -8.16
C GLY A 169 14.06 -10.82 -7.93
N GLY A 170 12.87 -11.38 -8.09
CA GLY A 170 11.59 -10.71 -7.88
C GLY A 170 11.24 -9.70 -8.98
N ILE A 171 10.20 -8.91 -8.72
CA ILE A 171 9.75 -7.84 -9.62
C ILE A 171 10.10 -6.50 -8.98
N SER A 172 10.59 -5.56 -9.77
CA SER A 172 10.85 -4.17 -9.35
C SER A 172 10.26 -3.19 -10.34
N ILE A 173 10.03 -1.94 -9.90
CA ILE A 173 9.54 -0.86 -10.76
C ILE A 173 10.13 0.48 -10.30
N ARG A 174 10.34 1.41 -11.25
CA ARG A 174 10.66 2.80 -10.93
C ARG A 174 9.38 3.50 -10.46
N SER A 175 9.35 3.95 -9.22
CA SER A 175 8.17 4.57 -8.60
C SER A 175 8.50 5.92 -7.98
N TYR A 176 7.44 6.66 -7.65
CA TYR A 176 7.53 7.71 -6.64
C TYR A 176 8.08 7.13 -5.34
N SER A 177 8.81 7.95 -4.59
CA SER A 177 9.19 7.62 -3.22
C SER A 177 7.93 7.57 -2.33
N TYR A 178 8.08 7.02 -1.12
CA TYR A 178 6.99 6.99 -0.15
C TYR A 178 6.47 8.40 0.16
N ALA A 179 7.37 9.36 0.39
CA ALA A 179 7.03 10.74 0.70
C ALA A 179 6.36 11.45 -0.49
N GLU A 180 6.82 11.16 -1.71
CA GLU A 180 6.26 11.70 -2.96
C GLU A 180 4.82 11.22 -3.20
N VAL A 181 4.53 9.93 -2.98
CA VAL A 181 3.14 9.43 -3.07
C VAL A 181 2.27 10.01 -1.95
N PHE A 182 2.78 10.10 -0.72
CA PHE A 182 2.04 10.66 0.42
C PHE A 182 1.67 12.14 0.17
N ALA A 183 2.62 12.94 -0.32
CA ALA A 183 2.38 14.32 -0.71
C ALA A 183 1.35 14.41 -1.85
N GLU A 184 1.46 13.58 -2.89
CA GLU A 184 0.48 13.61 -4.00
C GLU A 184 -0.92 13.22 -3.54
N LYS A 185 -1.04 12.26 -2.63
CA LYS A 185 -2.34 11.87 -2.02
C LYS A 185 -2.93 12.98 -1.16
N THR A 186 -2.10 13.69 -0.41
CA THR A 186 -2.53 14.84 0.39
C THR A 186 -3.03 15.98 -0.50
N ARG A 187 -2.34 16.24 -1.62
CA ARG A 187 -2.80 17.20 -2.64
C ARG A 187 -4.15 16.78 -3.24
N ALA A 188 -4.26 15.52 -3.65
CA ALA A 188 -5.49 14.98 -4.24
C ALA A 188 -6.68 15.03 -3.27
N LEU A 189 -6.43 14.82 -1.97
CA LEU A 189 -7.41 14.98 -0.91
C LEU A 189 -7.94 16.42 -0.85
N LYS A 190 -7.08 17.43 -0.96
CA LYS A 190 -7.49 18.85 -1.03
C LYS A 190 -8.29 19.18 -2.29
N GLU A 191 -7.91 18.65 -3.44
CA GLU A 191 -8.57 18.98 -4.72
C GLU A 191 -9.96 18.36 -4.84
N ARG A 192 -10.19 17.18 -4.25
CA ARG A 192 -11.40 16.37 -4.53
C ARG A 192 -12.16 15.91 -3.29
N THR A 193 -11.54 15.92 -2.12
CA THR A 193 -12.05 15.42 -0.84
C THR A 193 -12.81 14.09 -0.97
N ARG A 194 -12.17 13.09 -1.60
CA ARG A 194 -12.78 11.77 -1.86
C ARG A 194 -12.44 10.77 -0.76
N PRO A 195 -13.35 9.81 -0.46
CA PRO A 195 -13.13 8.72 0.49
C PRO A 195 -11.79 8.00 0.36
N ARG A 196 -11.39 7.65 -0.88
CA ARG A 196 -10.13 6.93 -1.12
C ARG A 196 -8.91 7.78 -0.77
N ASP A 197 -8.92 9.06 -1.10
CA ASP A 197 -7.80 9.96 -0.78
C ASP A 197 -7.72 10.18 0.74
N LEU A 198 -8.85 10.29 1.46
CA LEU A 198 -8.88 10.37 2.93
C LEU A 198 -8.37 9.09 3.57
N TYR A 199 -8.86 7.93 3.11
CA TYR A 199 -8.39 6.62 3.54
C TYR A 199 -6.87 6.50 3.36
N ASP A 200 -6.36 6.95 2.21
CA ASP A 200 -4.96 6.81 1.88
C ASP A 200 -4.08 7.69 2.78
N VAL A 201 -4.41 8.99 2.89
CA VAL A 201 -3.66 9.98 3.70
C VAL A 201 -3.60 9.59 5.17
N ILE A 202 -4.72 9.16 5.75
CA ILE A 202 -4.74 8.78 7.18
C ILE A 202 -3.98 7.47 7.42
N ASN A 203 -4.04 6.50 6.51
CA ASN A 203 -3.23 5.28 6.65
C ASN A 203 -1.72 5.55 6.49
N PHE A 204 -1.34 6.48 5.62
CA PHE A 204 0.03 6.99 5.58
C PHE A 204 0.42 7.60 6.93
N TYR A 205 -0.37 8.54 7.44
CA TYR A 205 -0.10 9.21 8.71
C TYR A 205 0.04 8.23 9.90
N ARG A 206 -0.80 7.18 9.94
CA ARG A 206 -0.81 6.19 11.02
C ARG A 206 0.43 5.29 11.07
N ARG A 207 1.22 5.23 10.00
CA ARG A 207 2.34 4.29 9.88
C ARG A 207 3.59 4.77 10.62
N PRO A 208 4.29 3.88 11.34
CA PRO A 208 5.56 4.23 12.00
C PRO A 208 6.58 4.90 11.09
N GLU A 209 6.66 4.47 9.83
CA GLU A 209 7.58 4.96 8.81
C GLU A 209 7.34 6.42 8.45
N SER A 210 6.14 6.94 8.71
CA SER A 210 5.80 8.35 8.47
C SER A 210 6.27 9.28 9.57
N ARG A 211 6.64 8.79 10.76
CA ARG A 211 6.92 9.64 11.94
C ARG A 211 7.88 10.78 11.65
N GLU A 212 8.99 10.48 10.98
CA GLU A 212 10.06 11.44 10.68
C GLU A 212 9.94 12.10 9.29
N LEU A 213 8.86 11.82 8.55
CA LEU A 213 8.69 12.29 7.18
C LEU A 213 7.92 13.62 7.05
N ALA A 214 7.46 14.22 8.15
CA ALA A 214 6.62 15.43 8.13
C ALA A 214 7.23 16.55 7.28
N GLY A 215 8.48 16.92 7.59
CA GLY A 215 9.19 17.98 6.89
C GLY A 215 9.36 17.69 5.39
N ASN A 216 9.68 16.45 5.04
CA ASN A 216 9.86 16.05 3.64
C ASN A 216 8.53 16.04 2.87
N VAL A 217 7.48 15.44 3.45
CA VAL A 217 6.13 15.43 2.86
C VAL A 217 5.61 16.85 2.67
N LYS A 218 5.81 17.74 3.65
CA LYS A 218 5.43 19.16 3.54
C LYS A 218 6.18 19.87 2.43
N PHE A 219 7.50 19.66 2.31
CA PHE A 219 8.29 20.22 1.22
C PHE A 219 7.78 19.78 -0.16
N ILE A 220 7.62 18.47 -0.39
CA ILE A 220 7.14 17.92 -1.66
C ILE A 220 5.72 18.41 -1.97
N LEU A 221 4.83 18.36 -0.98
CA LEU A 221 3.45 18.83 -1.13
C LEU A 221 3.40 20.31 -1.53
N THR A 222 4.26 21.14 -0.94
CA THR A 222 4.38 22.56 -1.28
C THR A 222 4.75 22.73 -2.76
N LYS A 223 5.79 22.02 -3.23
CA LYS A 223 6.20 22.05 -4.65
C LYS A 223 5.12 21.56 -5.61
N LYS A 224 4.40 20.50 -5.25
CA LYS A 224 3.28 20.01 -6.06
C LYS A 224 2.11 21.00 -6.08
N CYS A 225 1.78 21.65 -4.97
CA CYS A 225 0.74 22.68 -4.91
C CYS A 225 1.11 23.91 -5.75
N GLU A 226 2.35 24.39 -5.65
CA GLU A 226 2.90 25.48 -6.47
C GLU A 226 2.77 25.16 -7.97
N PHE A 227 3.18 23.96 -8.38
CA PHE A 227 3.09 23.51 -9.77
C PHE A 227 1.63 23.47 -10.28
N LYS A 228 0.70 23.00 -9.45
CA LYS A 228 -0.73 22.93 -9.78
C LYS A 228 -1.47 24.24 -9.60
N ARG A 229 -0.82 25.26 -9.05
CA ARG A 229 -1.39 26.58 -8.71
C ARG A 229 -2.59 26.47 -7.77
N ILE A 230 -2.48 25.60 -6.76
CA ILE A 230 -3.46 25.48 -5.69
C ILE A 230 -2.85 25.88 -4.36
N THR A 231 -3.69 26.26 -3.39
CA THR A 231 -3.24 26.56 -2.03
C THR A 231 -2.81 25.30 -1.30
N PHE A 232 -1.92 25.47 -0.32
CA PHE A 232 -1.54 24.37 0.57
C PHE A 232 -2.79 23.83 1.29
N PRO A 233 -2.95 22.49 1.40
CA PRO A 233 -4.11 21.89 2.07
C PRO A 233 -4.28 22.34 3.52
N SER A 234 -5.50 22.67 3.91
CA SER A 234 -5.87 22.93 5.30
C SER A 234 -7.13 22.15 5.70
N LEU A 235 -7.35 22.00 7.01
CA LEU A 235 -8.57 21.36 7.52
C LEU A 235 -9.84 22.08 7.06
N ALA A 236 -9.82 23.42 7.08
CA ALA A 236 -10.96 24.24 6.67
C ALA A 236 -11.39 23.97 5.22
N ASP A 237 -10.43 23.65 4.34
CA ASP A 237 -10.72 23.29 2.96
C ASP A 237 -11.49 21.97 2.83
N LEU A 238 -11.15 21.00 3.67
CA LEU A 238 -11.75 19.67 3.65
C LEU A 238 -13.14 19.67 4.30
N ASP A 239 -13.32 20.45 5.37
CA ASP A 239 -14.59 20.54 6.09
C ASP A 239 -15.76 20.98 5.21
N LEU A 240 -15.51 21.83 4.19
CA LEU A 240 -16.50 22.23 3.19
C LEU A 240 -17.11 21.05 2.40
N HIS A 241 -16.40 19.92 2.35
CA HIS A 241 -16.77 18.76 1.57
C HIS A 241 -16.96 17.50 2.43
N LYS A 242 -17.00 17.65 3.77
CA LYS A 242 -17.13 16.54 4.71
C LYS A 242 -18.35 15.67 4.43
N GLU A 243 -19.52 16.28 4.26
CA GLU A 243 -20.78 15.55 4.06
C GLU A 243 -20.78 14.73 2.76
N ALA A 244 -20.27 15.32 1.68
CA ALA A 244 -20.15 14.63 0.39
C ALA A 244 -19.13 13.47 0.47
N CYS A 245 -18.03 13.67 1.20
CA CYS A 245 -17.04 12.62 1.44
C CYS A 245 -17.65 11.48 2.28
N ALA A 246 -18.34 11.80 3.38
CA ALA A 246 -19.02 10.84 4.24
C ALA A 246 -20.06 10.01 3.46
N SER A 247 -20.87 10.68 2.64
CA SER A 247 -21.91 10.04 1.83
C SER A 247 -21.34 9.04 0.81
N GLY A 248 -20.15 9.31 0.27
CA GLY A 248 -19.47 8.41 -0.66
C GLY A 248 -18.63 7.32 -0.01
N TRP A 249 -18.52 7.29 1.33
CA TRP A 249 -17.55 6.45 2.04
C TRP A 249 -17.76 4.96 1.78
N GLU A 250 -19.00 4.47 1.96
CA GLU A 250 -19.35 3.06 1.79
C GLU A 250 -19.25 2.63 0.32
N GLU A 251 -19.92 3.35 -0.59
CA GLU A 251 -19.94 3.06 -2.02
C GLU A 251 -18.53 2.95 -2.64
N GLN A 252 -17.61 3.84 -2.24
CA GLN A 252 -16.29 3.91 -2.87
C GLN A 252 -15.25 2.95 -2.28
N LEU A 253 -15.46 2.42 -1.06
CA LEU A 253 -14.44 1.67 -0.32
C LEU A 253 -14.88 0.26 0.11
N GLU A 254 -16.18 -0.03 0.27
CA GLU A 254 -16.64 -1.33 0.80
C GLU A 254 -16.11 -2.51 0.00
N HIS A 255 -16.17 -2.43 -1.34
CA HIS A 255 -15.68 -3.49 -2.23
C HIS A 255 -14.14 -3.56 -2.36
N GLN A 256 -13.43 -2.58 -1.79
CA GLN A 256 -11.96 -2.52 -1.83
C GLN A 256 -11.31 -2.93 -0.51
N LEU A 257 -12.09 -3.13 0.55
CA LEU A 257 -11.60 -3.38 1.91
C LEU A 257 -12.14 -4.70 2.46
N LEU A 258 -11.40 -5.31 3.38
CA LEU A 258 -11.87 -6.49 4.10
C LEU A 258 -13.07 -6.15 5.00
N VAL A 259 -12.94 -5.07 5.78
CA VAL A 259 -13.99 -4.49 6.60
C VAL A 259 -13.87 -2.98 6.47
N LEU A 260 -14.96 -2.31 6.11
CA LEU A 260 -15.02 -0.86 6.02
C LEU A 260 -14.94 -0.25 7.43
N PRO A 261 -13.91 0.55 7.75
CA PRO A 261 -13.87 1.28 9.02
C PRO A 261 -14.92 2.40 9.04
N PRO A 262 -15.40 2.83 10.23
CA PRO A 262 -16.29 3.98 10.33
C PRO A 262 -15.63 5.26 9.80
N PHE A 263 -16.36 6.04 9.01
CA PHE A 263 -15.88 7.31 8.44
C PHE A 263 -15.29 8.26 9.50
N ASP A 264 -16.00 8.44 10.62
CA ASP A 264 -15.57 9.34 11.68
C ASP A 264 -14.22 8.95 12.30
N SER A 265 -13.88 7.66 12.30
CA SER A 265 -12.57 7.18 12.78
C SER A 265 -11.41 7.65 11.90
N TYR A 266 -11.67 8.06 10.66
CA TYR A 266 -10.70 8.65 9.74
C TYR A 266 -10.75 10.17 9.77
N TRP A 267 -11.95 10.76 9.76
CA TRP A 267 -12.09 12.22 9.74
C TRP A 267 -11.53 12.89 11.00
N ILE A 268 -11.72 12.27 12.17
CA ILE A 268 -11.26 12.82 13.46
C ILE A 268 -9.72 12.90 13.56
N GLU A 269 -8.99 12.20 12.69
CA GLU A 269 -7.53 12.21 12.65
C GLU A 269 -6.96 13.43 11.90
N LEU A 270 -7.75 14.10 11.06
CA LEU A 270 -7.26 15.20 10.23
C LEU A 270 -6.60 16.34 11.02
N PRO A 271 -7.13 16.80 12.18
CA PRO A 271 -6.44 17.81 12.99
C PRO A 271 -5.05 17.37 13.44
N ALA A 272 -4.92 16.12 13.91
CA ALA A 272 -3.62 15.58 14.36
C ALA A 272 -2.66 15.39 13.19
N PHE A 273 -3.16 14.96 12.02
CA PHE A 273 -2.40 14.88 10.78
C PHE A 273 -1.87 16.25 10.35
N PHE A 274 -2.71 17.29 10.29
CA PHE A 274 -2.24 18.63 9.92
C PHE A 274 -1.28 19.21 10.96
N SER A 275 -1.52 18.97 12.25
CA SER A 275 -0.56 19.34 13.30
C SER A 275 0.78 18.65 13.11
N TRP A 276 0.79 17.35 12.77
CA TRP A 276 2.01 16.60 12.47
C TRP A 276 2.74 17.16 11.26
N LEU A 277 2.01 17.51 10.19
CA LEU A 277 2.58 18.07 8.97
C LEU A 277 3.23 19.44 9.21
N GLU A 278 2.68 20.23 10.14
CA GLU A 278 3.22 21.53 10.55
C GLU A 278 4.35 21.41 11.57
N SER A 279 4.34 20.38 12.42
CA SER A 279 5.34 20.19 13.47
C SER A 279 6.62 19.55 12.95
N LEU A 280 7.77 20.08 13.36
CA LEU A 280 9.08 19.42 13.20
C LEU A 280 9.41 18.46 14.37
N GLU A 281 8.51 18.34 15.35
CA GLU A 281 8.71 17.51 16.55
C GLU A 281 7.87 16.23 16.48
N THR A 282 8.51 15.08 16.71
CA THR A 282 7.84 13.79 16.74
C THR A 282 7.11 13.63 18.07
N ALA A 283 5.78 13.54 18.06
CA ALA A 283 5.02 13.19 19.26
C ALA A 283 5.40 11.77 19.73
N LEU A 284 5.99 11.67 20.93
CA LEU A 284 6.33 10.40 21.55
C LEU A 284 5.05 9.70 22.04
N VAL A 285 4.62 8.66 21.34
CA VAL A 285 3.58 7.74 21.83
C VAL A 285 4.25 6.59 22.57
N SER A 286 3.79 6.28 23.78
CA SER A 286 4.34 5.20 24.59
C SER A 286 4.11 3.83 23.94
N GLN A 287 5.12 2.95 24.02
CA GLN A 287 4.98 1.56 23.57
C GLN A 287 4.10 0.76 24.53
N LEU A 288 3.48 -0.31 24.01
CA LEU A 288 2.73 -1.24 24.84
C LEU A 288 3.71 -1.98 25.78
N PRO A 289 3.53 -1.89 27.12
CA PRO A 289 4.44 -2.53 28.06
C PRO A 289 4.40 -4.06 27.91
N ALA A 290 5.55 -4.71 28.10
CA ALA A 290 5.60 -6.17 28.20
C ALA A 290 4.87 -6.66 29.46
N ILE A 291 4.30 -7.87 29.39
CA ILE A 291 3.70 -8.51 30.56
C ILE A 291 4.82 -9.10 31.43
N PRO A 292 4.94 -8.74 32.73
CA PRO A 292 5.99 -9.25 33.61
C PRO A 292 5.99 -10.79 33.68
N GLY A 293 7.15 -11.40 33.51
CA GLY A 293 7.33 -12.87 33.60
C GLY A 293 7.20 -13.65 32.27
N GLN A 294 6.89 -12.99 31.16
CA GLN A 294 7.08 -13.56 29.81
C GLN A 294 8.43 -13.11 29.24
N SER A 295 9.16 -14.03 28.62
CA SER A 295 10.47 -13.76 28.01
C SER A 295 10.37 -12.59 27.02
N GLU A 296 11.22 -11.57 27.21
CA GLU A 296 11.32 -10.44 26.28
C GLU A 296 11.59 -10.98 24.87
N GLY A 297 10.62 -10.73 23.98
CA GLY A 297 10.70 -11.05 22.57
C GLY A 297 10.92 -9.80 21.74
N GLU A 298 11.65 -9.91 20.63
CA GLU A 298 11.85 -8.81 19.70
C GLU A 298 10.58 -8.59 18.87
N THR A 299 10.22 -7.32 18.62
CA THR A 299 9.17 -6.97 17.66
C THR A 299 9.56 -7.53 16.31
N THR A 300 8.68 -8.32 15.71
CA THR A 300 9.00 -9.06 14.49
C THR A 300 8.22 -8.54 13.31
N THR A 301 8.92 -8.05 12.29
CA THR A 301 8.37 -7.78 10.96
C THR A 301 8.47 -9.06 10.14
N VAL A 302 7.57 -10.02 10.34
CA VAL A 302 7.56 -11.22 9.49
C VAL A 302 7.04 -10.83 8.12
N LEU A 303 7.92 -10.82 7.12
CA LEU A 303 7.55 -10.72 5.71
C LEU A 303 6.87 -12.03 5.29
N ASN A 304 5.73 -11.92 4.62
CA ASN A 304 4.94 -13.06 4.16
C ASN A 304 5.72 -13.87 3.11
N ASP A 305 6.22 -15.06 3.49
CA ASP A 305 6.92 -15.96 2.55
C ASP A 305 6.32 -17.38 2.54
N SER A 306 5.08 -17.56 2.95
CA SER A 306 4.40 -18.86 2.80
C SER A 306 2.89 -18.74 2.99
N GLY A 307 2.11 -19.28 2.05
CA GLY A 307 0.64 -19.33 2.07
C GLY A 307 0.01 -20.21 3.16
N MET A 308 0.58 -20.23 4.38
CA MET A 308 0.07 -20.98 5.53
C MET A 308 -1.15 -20.29 6.17
N PRO A 309 -2.12 -21.04 6.74
CA PRO A 309 -3.32 -20.51 7.38
C PRO A 309 -3.07 -19.50 8.52
N ILE A 310 -1.95 -19.63 9.25
CA ILE A 310 -1.54 -18.69 10.32
C ILE A 310 -1.38 -17.26 9.79
N PHE A 311 -0.90 -17.09 8.55
CA PHE A 311 -0.71 -15.77 7.95
C PHE A 311 -2.03 -15.07 7.60
N ARG A 312 -3.13 -15.82 7.35
CA ARG A 312 -4.47 -15.22 7.09
C ARG A 312 -5.02 -14.53 8.33
N THR A 313 -4.90 -15.19 9.48
CA THR A 313 -5.33 -14.63 10.77
C THR A 313 -4.50 -13.40 11.10
N LEU A 314 -3.19 -13.46 10.89
CA LEU A 314 -2.29 -12.33 11.10
C LEU A 314 -2.60 -11.16 10.15
N ASP A 315 -2.83 -11.40 8.86
CA ASP A 315 -3.16 -10.34 7.90
C ASP A 315 -4.48 -9.64 8.23
N ARG A 316 -5.49 -10.38 8.71
CA ARG A 316 -6.74 -9.79 9.23
C ARG A 316 -6.49 -8.90 10.43
N MET A 317 -5.64 -9.34 11.36
CA MET A 317 -5.34 -8.55 12.53
C MET A 317 -4.43 -7.35 12.18
N ARG A 318 -3.49 -7.49 11.24
CA ARG A 318 -2.66 -6.40 10.70
C ARG A 318 -3.52 -5.36 10.01
N PHE A 319 -4.48 -5.80 9.20
CA PHE A 319 -5.52 -4.95 8.63
C PHE A 319 -6.27 -4.21 9.74
N ALA A 320 -6.75 -4.92 10.75
CA ALA A 320 -7.47 -4.31 11.86
C ALA A 320 -6.60 -3.27 12.60
N ALA A 321 -5.35 -3.58 12.91
CA ALA A 321 -4.41 -2.66 13.56
C ALA A 321 -4.12 -1.42 12.71
N ALA A 322 -3.83 -1.58 11.42
CA ALA A 322 -3.61 -0.45 10.51
C ALA A 322 -4.83 0.48 10.41
N ASN A 323 -6.03 -0.10 10.43
CA ASN A 323 -7.29 0.64 10.35
C ASN A 323 -7.86 1.02 11.74
N ARG A 324 -7.16 0.68 12.84
CA ARG A 324 -7.57 0.87 14.24
C ARG A 324 -8.94 0.26 14.58
N LEU A 325 -9.18 -0.96 14.10
CA LEU A 325 -10.35 -1.78 14.36
C LEU A 325 -10.07 -2.86 15.42
N CYS A 326 -11.09 -3.19 16.20
CA CYS A 326 -11.04 -4.31 17.13
C CYS A 326 -11.13 -5.64 16.37
N VAL A 327 -10.62 -6.70 16.99
CA VAL A 327 -10.66 -8.07 16.47
C VAL A 327 -11.29 -8.98 17.50
N GLU A 328 -12.18 -9.86 17.07
CA GLU A 328 -12.61 -11.01 17.86
C GLU A 328 -11.73 -12.21 17.49
N ILE A 329 -11.01 -12.74 18.47
CA ILE A 329 -10.13 -13.91 18.31
C ILE A 329 -10.75 -15.14 18.96
N ASP A 330 -10.71 -16.25 18.25
CA ASP A 330 -11.08 -17.57 18.75
C ASP A 330 -9.80 -18.34 19.10
N TYR A 331 -9.63 -18.63 20.39
CA TYR A 331 -8.36 -19.05 20.96
C TYR A 331 -8.47 -20.40 21.68
N ARG A 332 -7.52 -21.30 21.39
CA ARG A 332 -7.35 -22.57 22.11
C ARG A 332 -6.28 -22.45 23.18
N LYS A 333 -6.70 -22.45 24.43
CA LYS A 333 -5.79 -22.46 25.59
C LYS A 333 -4.99 -23.76 25.64
N GLU A 334 -3.93 -23.76 26.46
CA GLU A 334 -3.04 -24.91 26.63
C GLU A 334 -3.75 -26.18 27.12
N ASN A 335 -4.74 -26.01 27.99
CA ASN A 335 -5.59 -27.07 28.50
C ASN A 335 -6.62 -27.59 27.46
N GLY A 336 -6.55 -27.13 26.20
CA GLY A 336 -7.49 -27.47 25.14
C GLY A 336 -8.81 -26.69 25.16
N GLN A 337 -9.06 -25.87 26.19
CA GLN A 337 -10.29 -25.08 26.28
C GLN A 337 -10.32 -23.99 25.19
N ARG A 338 -11.44 -23.88 24.49
CA ARG A 338 -11.71 -22.81 23.52
C ARG A 338 -12.32 -21.60 24.21
N SER A 339 -11.89 -20.40 23.86
CA SER A 339 -12.42 -19.14 24.40
C SER A 339 -12.32 -18.04 23.35
N THR A 340 -13.27 -17.12 23.37
CA THR A 340 -13.32 -15.99 22.45
C THR A 340 -12.94 -14.70 23.17
N TYR A 341 -12.14 -13.86 22.55
CA TYR A 341 -11.70 -12.58 23.10
C TYR A 341 -11.89 -11.45 22.09
N GLY A 342 -12.56 -10.37 22.48
CA GLY A 342 -12.49 -9.10 21.77
C GLY A 342 -11.22 -8.36 22.18
N ILE A 343 -10.41 -7.91 21.22
CA ILE A 343 -9.13 -7.25 21.49
C ILE A 343 -8.91 -6.02 20.61
N GLN A 344 -8.15 -5.06 21.12
CA GLN A 344 -7.46 -4.01 20.36
C GLN A 344 -6.05 -4.54 20.05
N PRO A 345 -5.70 -4.84 18.78
CA PRO A 345 -4.40 -5.39 18.44
C PRO A 345 -3.30 -4.30 18.40
N TYR A 346 -2.17 -4.53 19.06
CA TYR A 346 -1.09 -3.52 19.20
C TYR A 346 0.28 -3.97 18.69
N SER A 347 0.76 -5.16 19.04
CA SER A 347 2.11 -5.60 18.63
C SER A 347 2.20 -7.12 18.42
N LEU A 348 3.14 -7.53 17.56
CA LEU A 348 3.54 -8.92 17.37
C LEU A 348 5.02 -9.05 17.72
N ARG A 349 5.33 -9.97 18.62
CA ARG A 349 6.70 -10.21 19.11
C ARG A 349 7.04 -11.69 19.01
N THR A 350 8.30 -12.02 18.82
CA THR A 350 8.77 -13.40 18.81
C THR A 350 9.55 -13.71 20.08
N THR A 351 9.16 -14.76 20.81
CA THR A 351 9.89 -15.19 22.01
C THR A 351 11.24 -15.81 21.64
N LYS A 352 12.13 -15.97 22.63
CA LYS A 352 13.41 -16.68 22.45
C LYS A 352 13.24 -18.11 21.96
N GLU A 353 12.13 -18.76 22.26
CA GLU A 353 11.81 -20.11 21.74
C GLU A 353 11.20 -20.11 20.33
N GLY A 354 11.11 -18.95 19.66
CA GLY A 354 10.60 -18.83 18.30
C GLY A 354 9.08 -18.73 18.18
N PHE A 355 8.35 -18.54 19.29
CA PHE A 355 6.90 -18.39 19.23
C PHE A 355 6.48 -16.96 18.94
N MET A 356 5.59 -16.78 17.96
CA MET A 356 4.97 -15.50 17.69
C MET A 356 3.80 -15.21 18.65
N ILE A 357 3.88 -14.08 19.34
CA ILE A 357 2.95 -13.62 20.37
C ILE A 357 2.30 -12.32 19.93
N LEU A 358 0.96 -12.32 19.86
CA LEU A 358 0.15 -11.13 19.67
C LEU A 358 -0.13 -10.50 21.03
N TYR A 359 0.22 -9.22 21.20
CA TYR A 359 -0.21 -8.43 22.34
C TYR A 359 -1.37 -7.52 21.95
N GLY A 360 -2.37 -7.48 22.83
CA GLY A 360 -3.54 -6.64 22.65
C GLY A 360 -4.18 -6.26 23.96
N VAL A 361 -5.07 -5.27 23.89
CA VAL A 361 -5.89 -4.86 25.03
C VAL A 361 -7.25 -5.53 24.91
N VAL A 362 -7.63 -6.35 25.90
CA VAL A 362 -8.87 -7.14 25.90
C VAL A 362 -10.08 -6.27 26.23
N LEU A 363 -11.20 -6.53 25.57
CA LEU A 363 -12.48 -5.85 25.78
C LEU A 363 -13.45 -6.72 26.61
N PRO A 364 -14.29 -6.12 27.46
CA PRO A 364 -14.34 -4.69 27.80
C PRO A 364 -13.32 -4.27 28.89
N GLY A 365 -12.61 -5.22 29.50
CA GLY A 365 -11.82 -5.00 30.73
C GLY A 365 -10.60 -4.08 30.59
N GLY A 366 -10.08 -3.87 29.39
CA GLY A 366 -8.96 -2.96 29.14
C GLY A 366 -7.59 -3.47 29.59
N GLU A 367 -7.49 -4.75 29.99
CA GLU A 367 -6.24 -5.39 30.39
C GLU A 367 -5.38 -5.74 29.19
N ILE A 368 -4.06 -5.63 29.34
CA ILE A 368 -3.10 -6.10 28.34
C ILE A 368 -2.96 -7.61 28.50
N GLN A 369 -3.20 -8.34 27.42
CA GLN A 369 -2.97 -9.79 27.37
C GLN A 369 -2.16 -10.15 26.13
N SER A 370 -1.56 -11.35 26.18
CA SER A 370 -0.76 -11.90 25.11
C SER A 370 -1.33 -13.25 24.64
N PHE A 371 -1.28 -13.46 23.33
CA PHE A 371 -1.87 -14.62 22.67
C PHE A 371 -0.84 -15.27 21.76
N ARG A 372 -0.59 -16.55 21.96
CA ARG A 372 0.23 -17.36 21.06
C ARG A 372 -0.47 -17.54 19.72
N THR A 373 0.12 -17.07 18.64
CA THR A 373 -0.53 -17.03 17.32
C THR A 373 -0.82 -18.42 16.76
N ASP A 374 0.01 -19.43 17.08
CA ASP A 374 -0.20 -20.84 16.74
C ASP A 374 -1.40 -21.48 17.44
N ARG A 375 -1.93 -20.82 18.48
CA ARG A 375 -3.11 -21.23 19.25
C ARG A 375 -4.39 -20.48 18.85
N ILE A 376 -4.29 -19.51 17.94
CA ILE A 376 -5.46 -18.80 17.39
C ILE A 376 -6.08 -19.64 16.28
N ILE A 377 -7.32 -20.08 16.50
CA ILE A 377 -8.08 -20.89 15.54
C ILE A 377 -8.66 -19.99 14.45
N GLY A 378 -9.11 -18.80 14.81
CA GLY A 378 -9.71 -17.84 13.88
C GLY A 378 -9.71 -16.42 14.40
N ALA A 379 -9.87 -15.47 13.48
CA ALA A 379 -10.00 -14.05 13.79
C ALA A 379 -11.00 -13.37 12.87
N THR A 380 -11.86 -12.55 13.47
CA THR A 380 -12.89 -11.76 12.79
C THR A 380 -12.66 -10.28 13.11
N VAL A 381 -12.43 -9.48 12.07
CA VAL A 381 -12.29 -8.02 12.22
C VAL A 381 -13.68 -7.43 12.42
N SER A 382 -13.86 -6.59 13.43
CA SER A 382 -15.14 -5.91 13.68
C SER A 382 -15.16 -4.51 13.06
N ARG A 383 -16.36 -3.93 12.92
CA ARG A 383 -16.52 -2.51 12.54
C ARG A 383 -16.29 -1.55 13.71
N GLN A 384 -16.01 -2.06 14.91
CA GLN A 384 -15.74 -1.23 16.08
C GLN A 384 -14.32 -0.70 16.01
N SER A 385 -14.16 0.61 15.83
CA SER A 385 -12.85 1.29 15.92
C SER A 385 -12.44 1.58 17.36
N PHE A 386 -11.15 1.78 17.58
CA PHE A 386 -10.61 2.25 18.86
C PHE A 386 -9.60 3.40 18.67
N VAL A 387 -9.46 4.23 19.71
CA VAL A 387 -8.39 5.23 19.79
C VAL A 387 -7.20 4.58 20.50
N PRO A 388 -6.00 4.55 19.87
CA PRO A 388 -4.88 3.83 20.44
C PRO A 388 -4.35 4.50 21.71
N ARG A 389 -4.25 3.74 22.80
CA ARG A 389 -3.56 4.13 24.03
C ARG A 389 -2.02 3.98 23.96
N TYR A 390 -1.56 3.19 22.99
CA TYR A 390 -0.15 2.83 22.81
C TYR A 390 0.22 2.85 21.32
N SER A 391 1.52 2.87 21.03
CA SER A 391 2.02 2.68 19.67
C SER A 391 1.56 1.33 19.09
N ILE A 392 1.03 1.34 17.87
CA ILE A 392 0.71 0.13 17.12
C ILE A 392 1.95 -0.27 16.31
N GLU A 393 2.65 -1.30 16.77
CA GLU A 393 3.86 -1.87 16.16
C GLU A 393 3.56 -3.07 15.27
N PHE A 394 2.29 -3.45 15.22
CA PHE A 394 1.83 -4.62 14.49
C PHE A 394 1.66 -4.39 12.99
N ILE A 395 1.86 -3.17 12.52
CA ILE A 395 1.82 -2.83 11.10
C ILE A 395 3.21 -3.12 10.53
N PRO A 396 3.36 -4.03 9.54
CA PRO A 396 4.66 -4.30 8.97
C PRO A 396 5.26 -3.03 8.37
N GLU A 397 6.53 -2.76 8.73
CA GLU A 397 7.33 -1.70 8.09
C GLU A 397 7.36 -1.99 6.58
N GLY A 398 7.01 -1.00 5.76
CA GLY A 398 7.24 -1.03 4.31
C GLY A 398 8.74 -1.14 4.01
N PRO A 399 9.14 -1.33 2.73
CA PRO A 399 10.53 -1.57 2.33
C PRO A 399 11.52 -0.40 2.57
N ILE A 400 11.22 0.53 3.48
CA ILE A 400 11.96 1.78 3.73
C ILE A 400 13.26 1.55 4.53
N ARG A 401 13.67 0.30 4.79
CA ARG A 401 15.01 0.04 5.32
C ARG A 401 16.08 -0.16 4.25
N LEU A 402 16.22 0.77 3.30
CA LEU A 402 17.41 0.82 2.42
C LEU A 402 17.75 2.25 1.95
N SER A 403 17.87 3.24 2.84
CA SER A 403 18.65 4.46 2.55
C SER A 403 18.91 5.33 3.80
N ALA A 404 19.48 4.75 4.85
CA ALA A 404 20.00 5.53 6.00
C ALA A 404 21.48 5.17 6.26
N ARG A 405 22.31 5.30 5.22
CA ARG A 405 23.78 5.33 5.35
C ARG A 405 24.37 6.20 4.25
N GLN A 406 24.09 7.49 4.30
CA GLN A 406 24.89 8.51 3.59
C GLN A 406 24.65 9.90 4.20
N MET A 407 24.88 10.03 5.50
CA MET A 407 25.16 11.33 6.12
C MET A 407 26.21 11.14 7.22
N THR A 408 27.47 11.00 6.81
CA THR A 408 28.59 11.45 7.63
C THR A 408 29.03 12.80 7.07
N PRO A 409 28.98 13.89 7.86
CA PRO A 409 29.66 15.11 7.49
C PRO A 409 31.16 14.81 7.57
N THR A 410 31.84 14.80 6.42
CA THR A 410 33.30 14.85 6.37
C THR A 410 33.74 16.19 6.98
N SER A 411 34.20 16.18 8.22
CA SER A 411 34.94 17.28 8.80
C SER A 411 36.28 17.38 8.09
N ASN A 412 36.41 18.35 7.18
CA ASN A 412 37.70 18.80 6.67
C ASN A 412 38.47 19.47 7.82
N ASN A 413 39.44 18.76 8.39
CA ASN A 413 40.56 19.40 9.07
C ASN A 413 41.75 19.46 8.10
N PRO A 414 42.39 20.61 7.89
CA PRO A 414 43.61 20.68 7.10
C PRO A 414 44.77 20.02 7.87
N PRO A 415 45.74 19.39 7.16
CA PRO A 415 46.89 18.79 7.81
C PRO A 415 47.81 19.88 8.35
N THR A 416 48.14 19.77 9.64
CA THR A 416 49.27 20.46 10.25
C THR A 416 50.57 19.97 9.62
N GLU A 417 51.28 20.86 8.94
CA GLU A 417 52.67 20.66 8.54
C GLU A 417 53.54 20.40 9.77
N ASN A 418 54.34 19.33 9.69
CA ASN A 418 55.47 19.12 10.56
C ASN A 418 56.70 18.94 9.66
N ARG A 419 57.62 19.92 9.80
CA ARG A 419 58.95 20.10 9.19
C ARG A 419 59.04 20.88 7.88
#